data_AF-A0A6P1MCY9-F1
#
_entry.id   AF-A0A6P1MCY9-F1
#
_cell.length_a   1.000
_cell.length_b   1.000
_cell.length_c   1.000
_cell.angle_alpha   90.00
_cell.angle_beta   90.00
_cell.angle_gamma   90.00
#
_symmetry.space_group_name_H-M   'P 1'
#
loop_
_entity.id
_entity.type
_entity.pdbx_description
1 polymer ?
#
loop_
_entity_poly.entity_id
_entity_poly.type
_entity_poly.pdbx_seq_one_letter_code
_entity_poly.pdbx_strand_id
1 'polypeptide(L)' 'MEDLSLTELVEHTEKEKPFYLNKIMPLKEALEETEKQLILNAYQSLNSSYKVAKALNISQSAAHRKIQKYYKGK' A
#
# COMPACT_ATOMS: atom_id res chain seq x y z
N MET A 1 25.77 -21.12 -23.34
CA MET A 1 25.51 -20.68 -21.95
C MET A 1 24.02 -20.43 -21.91
N GLU A 2 23.29 -21.52 -21.69
CA GLU A 2 21.84 -21.49 -21.64
C GLU A 2 21.39 -20.96 -20.29
N ASP A 3 20.31 -20.20 -20.37
CA ASP A 3 19.32 -19.96 -19.33
C ASP A 3 19.71 -18.99 -18.19
N LEU A 4 19.03 -17.85 -18.15
CA LEU A 4 17.97 -17.67 -17.17
C LEU A 4 16.85 -16.89 -17.86
N SER A 5 15.80 -17.62 -18.20
CA SER A 5 14.57 -17.12 -18.77
C SER A 5 13.93 -16.05 -17.86
N LEU A 6 13.50 -14.94 -18.45
CA LEU A 6 12.73 -13.88 -17.79
C LEU A 6 11.39 -14.38 -17.19
N THR A 7 11.07 -15.66 -17.39
CA THR A 7 9.88 -16.36 -16.90
C THR A 7 9.96 -16.83 -15.45
N GLU A 8 11.14 -16.91 -14.83
CA GLU A 8 11.27 -17.44 -13.45
C GLU A 8 11.05 -16.41 -12.32
N LEU A 9 10.78 -15.14 -12.61
CA LEU A 9 10.51 -14.13 -11.58
C LEU A 9 9.01 -13.91 -11.29
N VAL A 10 8.12 -14.71 -11.88
CA VAL A 10 6.66 -14.60 -11.71
C VAL A 10 6.09 -15.80 -10.96
N GLU A 11 6.81 -16.31 -9.97
CA GLU A 11 6.27 -17.31 -9.06
C GLU A 11 6.15 -16.71 -7.65
N HIS A 12 4.99 -16.10 -7.38
CA HIS A 12 4.19 -16.16 -6.14
C HIS A 12 3.11 -15.07 -6.18
N THR A 13 2.19 -15.13 -7.16
CA THR A 13 0.98 -14.29 -7.12
C THR A 13 -0.14 -15.09 -6.45
N GLU A 14 -0.16 -15.09 -5.11
CA GLU A 14 -1.44 -15.29 -4.42
C GLU A 14 -2.38 -14.19 -4.92
N LYS A 15 -3.36 -14.60 -5.73
CA LYS A 15 -4.41 -13.81 -6.38
C LYS A 15 -4.65 -12.48 -5.67
N GLU A 16 -4.16 -11.38 -6.24
CA GLU A 16 -4.47 -10.04 -5.77
C GLU A 16 -6.00 -9.91 -5.71
N LYS A 17 -6.57 -9.83 -4.51
CA LYS A 17 -8.00 -9.59 -4.36
C LYS A 17 -8.27 -8.18 -4.88
N PRO A 18 -9.12 -8.02 -5.91
CA PRO A 18 -9.43 -6.70 -6.42
C PRO A 18 -10.08 -5.83 -5.33
N PHE A 19 -9.60 -4.59 -5.21
CA PHE A 19 -10.16 -3.58 -4.32
C PHE A 19 -11.41 -2.97 -4.97
N TYR A 20 -12.55 -3.05 -4.29
CA TYR A 20 -13.82 -2.51 -4.78
C TYR A 20 -14.41 -1.49 -3.82
N LEU A 21 -14.90 -0.38 -4.38
CA LEU A 21 -15.78 0.55 -3.67
C LEU A 21 -17.22 0.05 -3.82
N ASN A 22 -17.80 -0.44 -2.72
CA ASN A 22 -19.11 -1.11 -2.73
C ASN A 22 -20.31 -0.17 -2.68
N LYS A 23 -20.10 1.15 -2.66
CA LYS A 23 -21.17 2.16 -2.60
C LYS A 23 -20.74 3.45 -3.29
N ILE A 24 -21.73 4.20 -3.78
CA ILE A 24 -21.51 5.59 -4.19
C ILE A 24 -21.22 6.41 -2.93
N MET A 25 -20.13 7.18 -2.97
CA MET A 25 -19.73 8.09 -1.92
C MET A 25 -19.07 9.34 -2.52
N PRO A 26 -19.03 10.47 -1.80
CA PRO A 26 -18.32 11.65 -2.26
C PRO A 26 -16.85 11.34 -2.57
N LEU A 27 -16.34 11.89 -3.69
CA LEU A 27 -14.97 11.63 -4.17
C LEU A 27 -13.91 11.87 -3.09
N LYS A 28 -14.07 12.94 -2.30
CA LYS A 28 -13.14 13.28 -1.23
C LYS A 28 -13.04 12.16 -0.19
N GLU A 29 -14.17 11.60 0.23
CA GLU A 29 -14.20 10.51 1.19
C GLU A 29 -13.59 9.24 0.60
N ALA A 30 -13.84 8.96 -0.69
CA ALA A 30 -13.27 7.78 -1.36
C ALA A 30 -11.74 7.85 -1.41
N LEU A 31 -11.18 9.02 -1.71
CA LEU A 31 -9.74 9.25 -1.71
C LEU A 31 -9.14 9.11 -0.31
N GLU A 32 -9.80 9.66 0.72
CA GLU A 32 -9.35 9.54 2.11
C GLU A 32 -9.35 8.08 2.59
N GLU A 33 -10.38 7.31 2.27
CA GLU A 33 -10.48 5.89 2.66
C GLU A 33 -9.44 5.05 1.90
N THR A 34 -9.26 5.29 0.60
CA THR A 34 -8.22 4.62 -0.19
C THR A 34 -6.83 4.89 0.38
N GLU A 35 -6.53 6.16 0.69
CA GLU A 35 -5.26 6.55 1.31
C GLU A 35 -5.04 5.85 2.65
N LYS A 36 -6.07 5.84 3.51
CA LYS A 36 -6.02 5.19 4.82
C LYS A 36 -5.69 3.71 4.68
N GLN A 37 -6.37 3.00 3.79
CA GLN A 37 -6.17 1.56 3.60
C GLN A 37 -4.77 1.26 3.03
N LEU A 38 -4.29 2.02 2.05
CA LEU A 38 -2.93 1.86 1.52
C LEU A 38 -1.87 2.03 2.61
N ILE A 39 -2.01 3.07 3.46
CA ILE A 39 -1.07 3.33 4.55
C ILE A 39 -1.11 2.24 5.60
N LEU A 40 -2.31 1.79 6.01
CA LEU A 40 -2.47 0.74 7.01
C LEU A 40 -1.89 -0.59 6.51
N ASN A 41 -2.24 -1.01 5.30
CA ASN A 41 -1.74 -2.25 4.71
C ASN A 41 -0.21 -2.23 4.58
N ALA A 42 0.34 -1.16 3.99
CA ALA A 42 1.78 -1.04 3.83
C ALA A 42 2.52 -1.01 5.18
N TYR A 43 1.99 -0.30 6.18
CA TYR A 43 2.64 -0.21 7.49
C TYR A 43 2.52 -1.51 8.29
N GLN A 44 1.39 -2.21 8.23
CA GLN A 44 1.22 -3.51 8.89
C GLN A 44 2.22 -4.54 8.34
N SER A 45 2.50 -4.54 7.04
CA SER A 45 3.46 -5.47 6.43
C SER A 45 4.92 -5.06 6.62
N LEU A 46 5.23 -3.75 6.59
CA LEU A 46 6.62 -3.27 6.53
C LEU A 46 7.16 -2.72 7.86
N ASN A 47 6.25 -2.31 8.76
CA ASN A 47 6.50 -1.76 10.09
C ASN A 47 7.59 -0.66 10.16
N SER A 48 7.72 0.14 9.09
CA SER A 48 8.72 1.19 8.98
C SER A 48 8.24 2.31 8.07
N SER A 49 8.22 3.56 8.56
CA SER A 49 7.83 4.72 7.75
C SER A 49 8.72 4.92 6.53
N TYR A 50 10.00 4.52 6.60
CA TYR A 50 10.92 4.57 5.45
C TYR A 50 10.54 3.55 4.39
N LYS A 51 10.28 2.29 4.78
CA LYS A 51 9.85 1.24 3.83
C LYS A 51 8.49 1.57 3.21
N VAL A 52 7.55 2.09 3.99
CA VAL A 52 6.24 2.55 3.50
C VAL A 52 6.39 3.68 2.49
N ALA A 53 7.25 4.65 2.77
CA ALA A 53 7.50 5.76 1.86
C ALA A 53 8.04 5.29 0.50
N LYS A 54 8.99 4.35 0.52
CA LYS A 54 9.54 3.74 -0.69
C LYS A 54 8.47 2.92 -1.44
N ALA A 55 7.69 2.11 -0.73
CA ALA A 55 6.67 1.25 -1.34
C ALA A 55 5.52 2.05 -1.97
N LEU A 56 5.09 3.13 -1.32
CA LEU A 56 3.99 3.98 -1.79
C LEU A 56 4.47 5.18 -2.63
N ASN A 57 5.78 5.28 -2.90
CA ASN A 57 6.40 6.38 -3.63
C ASN A 57 6.01 7.79 -3.12
N ILE A 58 6.09 7.98 -1.80
CA ILE A 58 5.86 9.26 -1.12
C ILE A 58 7.07 9.63 -0.27
N SER A 59 7.13 10.88 0.22
CA SER A 59 8.19 11.26 1.15
C SER A 59 8.05 10.54 2.50
N GLN A 60 9.18 10.26 3.17
CA GLN A 60 9.19 9.65 4.50
C GLN A 60 8.41 10.48 5.53
N SER A 61 8.49 11.81 5.44
CA SER A 61 7.73 12.70 6.34
C SER A 61 6.22 12.59 6.10
N ALA A 62 5.78 12.44 4.84
CA ALA A 62 4.38 12.20 4.52
C ALA A 62 3.90 10.84 5.04
N ALA A 63 4.69 9.78 4.82
CA ALA A 63 4.40 8.45 5.36
C ALA A 63 4.27 8.48 6.88
N HIS A 64 5.22 9.11 7.58
CA HIS A 64 5.18 9.22 9.04
C HIS A 64 3.90 9.91 9.53
N ARG A 65 3.56 11.08 8.97
CA ARG A 65 2.33 11.80 9.35
C ARG A 65 1.07 10.97 9.12
N LYS A 66 0.98 10.26 8.00
CA LYS A 66 -0.18 9.41 7.67
C LYS A 66 -0.27 8.18 8.57
N ILE A 67 0.86 7.55 8.92
CA ILE A 67 0.90 6.45 9.89
C ILE A 67 0.41 6.93 11.26
N GLN A 68 0.86 8.10 11.72
CA GLN A 68 0.37 8.68 12.98
C GLN A 68 -1.15 8.93 12.91
N LYS A 69 -1.63 9.53 11.81
CA LYS A 69 -3.05 9.82 11.59
C LYS A 69 -3.92 8.56 11.60
N TYR A 70 -3.51 7.49 10.93
CA TYR A 70 -4.38 6.33 10.67
C TYR A 70 -4.11 5.11 11.53
N TYR A 71 -2.85 4.87 11.95
CA TYR A 71 -2.46 3.68 12.72
C TYR A 71 -2.43 3.94 14.23
N LYS A 72 -1.90 5.11 14.66
CA LYS A 72 -1.76 5.43 16.09
C LYS A 72 -2.94 6.17 16.70
N GLY A 73 -3.78 6.82 15.89
CA GLY A 73 -5.02 7.46 16.32
C GLY A 73 -6.18 6.48 16.57
N LYS A 74 -5.88 5.25 17.00
CA LYS A 74 -6.87 4.26 17.39
C LYS A 74 -7.22 4.41 18.87
#